data_AF-A0A4U5QWZ8-F1
#
_entry.id   AF-A0A4U5QWZ8-F1
#
_cell.length_a   1.000
_cell.length_b   1.000
_cell.length_c   1.000
_cell.angle_alpha   90.00
_cell.angle_beta   90.00
_cell.angle_gamma   90.00
#
_symmetry.space_group_name_H-M   'P 1'
#
loop_
_entity.id
_entity.type
_entity.pdbx_description
1 polymer ?
#
loop_
_entity_poly.entity_id
_entity_poly.type
_entity_poly.pdbx_seq_one_letter_code
_entity_poly.pdbx_strand_id
1 'polypeptide(L)'
;MTRSNNISFPVLLFLGITLMASPIFAIQNEDESTEAKYIDNENLAASPESSTEILPGFLKNCANTISKSSGDKVFNYIFEDEKILDYDTCSEVTGSGKECHDAMVKYVAEGPVFKANYNFYLKRGDYLYDICLDVFVG
;
A
#
# COMPACT_ATOMS: atom_id res chain seq x y z
N MET A 1 -44.45 -13.86 25.60
CA MET A 1 -45.55 -13.40 24.73
C MET A 1 -45.04 -12.23 23.89
N THR A 2 -44.97 -12.48 22.58
CA THR A 2 -45.18 -11.57 21.43
C THR A 2 -44.81 -10.07 21.55
N ARG A 3 -44.02 -9.57 20.58
CA ARG A 3 -44.57 -8.96 19.35
C ARG A 3 -43.48 -8.31 18.48
N SER A 4 -43.23 -8.89 17.30
CA SER A 4 -42.58 -8.21 16.16
C SER A 4 -43.42 -7.02 15.71
N ASN A 5 -42.78 -5.93 15.28
CA ASN A 5 -43.42 -4.92 14.43
C ASN A 5 -42.51 -4.64 13.23
N ASN A 6 -43.03 -4.97 12.04
CA ASN A 6 -42.55 -4.59 10.72
C ASN A 6 -42.99 -3.15 10.42
N ILE A 7 -42.09 -2.24 10.06
CA ILE A 7 -42.43 -0.94 9.42
C ILE A 7 -41.24 -0.57 8.50
N SER A 8 -41.30 -0.96 7.22
CA SER A 8 -41.67 -0.12 6.05
C SER A 8 -40.57 0.85 5.61
N PHE A 9 -39.83 0.47 4.55
CA PHE A 9 -38.85 1.31 3.85
C PHE A 9 -39.56 2.16 2.78
N PRO A 10 -39.56 3.50 2.87
CA PRO A 10 -39.96 4.33 1.74
C PRO A 10 -38.82 4.42 0.72
N VAL A 11 -39.07 3.83 -0.44
CA VAL A 11 -38.35 4.08 -1.71
C VAL A 11 -38.48 5.57 -2.04
N LEU A 12 -37.39 6.32 -1.95
CA LEU A 12 -37.36 7.70 -2.43
C LEU A 12 -36.96 7.72 -3.91
N LEU A 13 -37.95 8.19 -4.69
CA LEU A 13 -38.02 8.31 -6.13
C LEU A 13 -36.99 9.32 -6.65
N PHE A 14 -36.19 8.92 -7.65
CA PHE A 14 -35.38 9.81 -8.46
C PHE A 14 -36.27 10.77 -9.26
N LEU A 15 -36.03 12.08 -9.15
CA LEU A 15 -36.56 13.09 -10.08
C LEU A 15 -35.53 14.19 -10.31
N GLY A 16 -35.14 14.36 -11.59
CA GLY A 16 -34.83 15.68 -12.15
C GLY A 16 -33.36 16.03 -12.36
N ILE A 17 -32.85 15.73 -13.55
CA ILE A 17 -31.64 16.34 -14.13
C ILE A 17 -31.99 17.75 -14.64
N THR A 18 -31.14 18.75 -14.37
CA THR A 18 -31.05 19.96 -15.22
C THR A 18 -29.58 20.30 -15.50
N LEU A 19 -29.25 20.26 -16.79
CA LEU A 19 -27.99 20.66 -17.44
C LEU A 19 -27.85 22.18 -17.49
N MET A 20 -26.65 22.73 -17.23
CA MET A 20 -26.07 23.94 -17.85
C MET A 20 -24.52 23.85 -17.70
N ALA A 21 -23.79 23.38 -18.72
CA ALA A 21 -22.98 24.18 -19.65
C ALA A 21 -21.75 24.87 -19.03
N SER A 22 -20.57 24.26 -19.18
CA SER A 22 -19.26 24.90 -19.02
C SER A 22 -18.53 24.93 -20.37
N PRO A 23 -17.83 26.02 -20.71
CA PRO A 23 -17.37 26.27 -22.07
C PRO A 23 -16.18 25.41 -22.48
N ILE A 24 -16.23 25.06 -23.76
CA ILE A 24 -15.20 24.45 -24.59
C ILE A 24 -13.96 25.36 -24.62
N PHE A 25 -12.81 24.86 -24.20
CA PHE A 25 -11.53 25.31 -24.75
C PHE A 25 -11.10 24.31 -25.81
N ALA A 26 -11.23 24.72 -27.07
CA ALA A 26 -10.62 24.05 -28.20
C ALA A 26 -9.12 24.32 -28.17
N ILE A 27 -8.31 23.27 -28.13
CA ILE A 27 -6.95 23.30 -28.66
C ILE A 27 -6.92 22.21 -29.73
N GLN A 28 -6.95 22.65 -30.97
CA GLN A 28 -6.60 21.84 -32.13
C GLN A 28 -5.08 21.73 -32.15
N ASN A 29 -4.56 20.51 -32.17
CA ASN A 29 -3.29 20.17 -32.81
C ASN A 29 -3.50 18.77 -33.39
N GLU A 30 -3.79 18.73 -34.68
CA GLU A 30 -3.73 17.52 -35.48
C GLU A 30 -2.28 17.28 -35.92
N ASP A 31 -1.99 15.99 -36.05
CA ASP A 31 -0.87 15.38 -36.77
C ASP A 31 0.46 15.21 -36.01
N GLU A 32 0.71 13.98 -35.54
CA GLU A 32 1.67 13.12 -36.26
C GLU A 32 1.44 11.66 -35.88
N SER A 33 1.21 10.87 -36.92
CA SER A 33 1.08 9.41 -36.96
C SER A 33 2.12 8.67 -36.09
N THR A 34 1.65 7.78 -35.21
CA THR A 34 2.29 6.47 -35.07
C THR A 34 1.25 5.43 -34.70
N GLU A 35 0.92 4.60 -35.69
CA GLU A 35 0.06 3.43 -35.61
C GLU A 35 0.69 2.37 -34.69
N ALA A 36 0.23 2.26 -33.45
CA ALA A 36 0.50 1.10 -32.61
C ALA A 36 -0.67 0.11 -32.74
N LYS A 37 -0.44 -0.89 -33.58
CA LYS A 37 -1.26 -2.07 -33.85
C LYS A 37 -1.99 -2.59 -32.59
N TYR A 38 -3.32 -2.48 -32.60
CA TYR A 38 -4.22 -3.17 -31.68
C TYR A 38 -4.10 -4.68 -31.95
N ILE A 39 -3.74 -5.46 -30.94
CA ILE A 39 -3.93 -6.92 -30.94
C ILE A 39 -5.07 -7.19 -29.97
N ASP A 40 -6.24 -7.45 -30.51
CA ASP A 40 -7.29 -8.20 -29.84
C ASP A 40 -6.78 -9.63 -29.64
N ASN A 41 -6.47 -9.99 -28.39
CA ASN A 41 -6.38 -11.41 -28.02
C ASN A 41 -7.44 -11.72 -26.97
N GLU A 42 -8.64 -11.99 -27.48
CA GLU A 42 -9.67 -12.75 -26.79
C GLU A 42 -9.17 -14.17 -26.55
N ASN A 43 -8.46 -14.36 -25.43
CA ASN A 43 -8.41 -15.54 -24.56
C ASN A 43 -7.11 -15.54 -23.78
N LEU A 44 -7.09 -14.79 -22.70
CA LEU A 44 -6.34 -15.22 -21.52
C LEU A 44 -7.26 -14.95 -20.34
N ALA A 45 -7.99 -15.98 -19.93
CA ALA A 45 -8.50 -16.03 -18.57
C ALA A 45 -7.30 -15.74 -17.66
N ALA A 46 -7.24 -14.51 -17.15
CA ALA A 46 -6.24 -14.10 -16.20
C ALA A 46 -6.38 -15.05 -15.00
N SER A 47 -5.46 -15.99 -14.91
CA SER A 47 -5.36 -16.88 -13.77
C SER A 47 -5.23 -15.99 -12.52
N PRO A 48 -6.12 -16.11 -11.53
CA PRO A 48 -6.08 -15.31 -10.30
C PRO A 48 -4.86 -15.64 -9.41
N GLU A 49 -3.96 -16.51 -9.86
CA GLU A 49 -2.79 -16.97 -9.12
C GLU A 49 -1.62 -15.98 -9.14
N SER A 50 -1.52 -15.12 -10.17
CA SER A 50 -0.38 -14.21 -10.32
C SER A 50 -0.37 -13.10 -9.25
N SER A 51 -1.51 -12.52 -8.91
CA SER A 51 -1.59 -11.44 -7.91
C SER A 51 -1.28 -11.89 -6.48
N THR A 52 -1.48 -13.17 -6.18
CA THR A 52 -1.29 -13.72 -4.82
C THR A 52 0.15 -14.15 -4.56
N GLU A 53 0.91 -14.51 -5.61
CA GLU A 53 2.34 -14.85 -5.50
C GLU A 53 3.28 -13.63 -5.55
N ILE A 54 2.83 -12.51 -6.15
CA ILE A 54 3.64 -11.29 -6.29
C ILE A 54 3.99 -10.71 -4.92
N LEU A 55 3.05 -10.66 -3.97
CA LEU A 55 3.29 -10.08 -2.64
C LEU A 55 4.28 -10.92 -1.80
N PRO A 56 4.13 -12.26 -1.67
CA PRO A 56 5.14 -13.10 -1.02
C PRO A 56 6.52 -13.00 -1.68
N GLY A 57 6.58 -12.97 -3.01
CA GLY A 57 7.84 -12.82 -3.75
C GLY A 57 8.52 -11.48 -3.50
N PHE A 58 7.76 -10.39 -3.53
CA PHE A 58 8.23 -9.05 -3.23
C PHE A 58 8.77 -8.94 -1.80
N LEU A 59 7.99 -9.38 -0.81
CA LEU A 59 8.41 -9.36 0.60
C LEU A 59 9.67 -10.19 0.84
N LYS A 60 9.80 -11.35 0.18
CA LYS A 60 11.02 -12.17 0.22
C LYS A 60 12.22 -11.41 -0.34
N ASN A 61 12.05 -10.71 -1.46
CA ASN A 61 13.14 -9.92 -2.04
C ASN A 61 13.55 -8.78 -1.11
N CYS A 62 12.59 -8.09 -0.49
CA CYS A 62 12.88 -7.08 0.53
C CYS A 62 13.65 -7.67 1.71
N ALA A 63 13.18 -8.79 2.26
CA ALA A 63 13.82 -9.44 3.41
C ALA A 63 15.26 -9.90 3.10
N ASN A 64 15.60 -10.22 1.85
CA ASN A 64 16.96 -10.62 1.48
C ASN A 64 17.96 -9.45 1.45
N THR A 65 17.50 -8.20 1.45
CA THR A 65 18.36 -7.01 1.48
C THR A 65 18.77 -6.58 2.88
N ILE A 66 18.10 -7.11 3.91
CA ILE A 66 18.34 -6.82 5.31
C ILE A 66 18.87 -8.09 5.98
N SER A 67 19.97 -7.96 6.73
CA SER A 67 20.50 -9.09 7.48
C SER A 67 19.52 -9.52 8.58
N LYS A 68 19.59 -10.78 9.01
CA LYS A 68 18.76 -11.26 10.11
C LYS A 68 18.91 -10.40 11.38
N SER A 69 20.14 -9.98 11.69
CA SER A 69 20.40 -9.16 12.89
C SER A 69 19.74 -7.78 12.79
N SER A 70 19.78 -7.13 11.64
CA SER A 70 19.12 -5.84 11.42
C SER A 70 17.60 -6.00 11.40
N GLY A 71 17.10 -7.07 10.78
CA GLY A 71 15.67 -7.42 10.79
C GLY A 71 15.12 -7.60 12.20
N ASP A 72 15.84 -8.34 13.06
CA ASP A 72 15.47 -8.55 14.46
C ASP A 72 15.42 -7.19 15.23
N LYS A 73 16.39 -6.30 15.03
CA LYS A 73 16.40 -4.95 15.64
C LYS A 73 15.27 -4.05 15.15
N VAL A 74 15.01 -4.04 13.84
CA VAL A 74 13.91 -3.27 13.24
C VAL A 74 12.57 -3.77 13.77
N PHE A 75 12.40 -5.10 13.85
CA PHE A 75 11.22 -5.71 14.43
C PHE A 75 11.03 -5.27 15.88
N ASN A 76 12.04 -5.43 16.74
CA ASN A 76 11.95 -5.05 18.14
C ASN A 76 11.69 -3.53 18.29
N TYR A 77 12.31 -2.71 17.44
CA TYR A 77 12.09 -1.26 17.45
C TYR A 77 10.66 -0.87 17.14
N ILE A 78 10.02 -1.53 16.18
CA ILE A 78 8.67 -1.17 15.72
C ILE A 78 7.61 -1.85 16.57
N PHE A 79 7.75 -3.15 16.82
CA PHE A 79 6.68 -3.99 17.35
C PHE A 79 6.81 -4.29 18.85
N GLU A 80 7.99 -4.09 19.43
CA GLU A 80 8.25 -4.25 20.86
C GLU A 80 8.63 -2.90 21.49
N ASP A 81 9.31 -2.87 22.64
CA ASP A 81 9.68 -1.62 23.35
C ASP A 81 11.19 -1.34 23.34
N GLU A 82 11.97 -2.09 22.56
CA GLU A 82 13.43 -1.90 22.47
C GLU A 82 13.79 -0.81 21.46
N LYS A 83 14.50 0.24 21.88
CA LYS A 83 14.81 1.41 21.05
C LYS A 83 16.27 1.50 20.62
N ILE A 84 16.85 0.37 20.23
CA ILE A 84 18.26 0.27 19.84
C ILE A 84 18.36 0.12 18.32
N LEU A 85 19.00 1.09 17.68
CA LEU A 85 19.40 1.06 16.28
C LEU A 85 20.87 1.49 16.19
N ASP A 86 21.62 0.82 15.34
CA ASP A 86 22.98 1.22 15.00
C ASP A 86 23.09 1.63 13.53
N TYR A 87 24.24 2.20 13.18
CA TYR A 87 24.53 2.70 11.84
C TYR A 87 24.36 1.61 10.77
N ASP A 88 24.89 0.41 11.01
CA ASP A 88 24.82 -0.70 10.05
C ASP A 88 23.36 -1.10 9.77
N THR A 89 22.54 -1.19 10.83
CA THR A 89 21.09 -1.46 10.70
C THR A 89 20.41 -0.37 9.86
N CYS A 90 20.71 0.90 10.12
CA CYS A 90 20.13 2.00 9.35
C CYS A 90 20.60 2.03 7.89
N SER A 91 21.85 1.63 7.62
CA SER A 91 22.37 1.49 6.26
C SER A 91 21.64 0.39 5.48
N GLU A 92 21.35 -0.75 6.10
CA GLU A 92 20.59 -1.82 5.44
C GLU A 92 19.13 -1.43 5.21
N VAL A 93 18.47 -0.82 6.20
CA VAL A 93 17.07 -0.37 6.09
C VAL A 93 16.92 0.67 4.98
N THR A 94 17.74 1.72 4.98
CA THR A 94 17.68 2.76 3.94
C THR A 94 18.10 2.23 2.58
N GLY A 95 19.12 1.36 2.53
CA GLY A 95 19.56 0.67 1.32
C GLY A 95 18.51 -0.25 0.70
N SER A 96 17.62 -0.85 1.51
CA SER A 96 16.48 -1.63 1.02
C SER A 96 15.40 -0.75 0.35
N GLY A 97 15.39 0.55 0.65
CA GLY A 97 14.41 1.51 0.15
C GLY A 97 13.09 1.54 0.95
N LYS A 98 12.41 2.69 0.92
CA LYS A 98 11.20 2.93 1.71
C LYS A 98 10.07 1.96 1.35
N GLU A 99 9.94 1.61 0.08
CA GLU A 99 8.88 0.68 -0.37
C GLU A 99 9.01 -0.69 0.29
N CYS A 100 10.23 -1.24 0.37
CA CYS A 100 10.47 -2.52 1.03
C CYS A 100 10.21 -2.43 2.54
N HIS A 101 10.72 -1.39 3.19
CA HIS A 101 10.47 -1.15 4.61
C HIS A 101 8.97 -1.07 4.91
N ASP A 102 8.23 -0.22 4.21
CA ASP A 102 6.80 -0.01 4.40
C ASP A 102 6.01 -1.31 4.20
N ALA A 103 6.36 -2.10 3.18
CA ALA A 103 5.67 -3.36 2.89
C ALA A 103 5.92 -4.42 3.96
N MET A 104 7.15 -4.55 4.44
CA MET A 104 7.48 -5.48 5.54
C MET A 104 6.76 -5.08 6.82
N VAL A 105 6.74 -3.78 7.16
CA VAL A 105 6.03 -3.26 8.33
C VAL A 105 4.53 -3.53 8.23
N LYS A 106 3.91 -3.24 7.07
CA LYS A 106 2.47 -3.51 6.84
C LYS A 106 2.17 -4.99 6.97
N TYR A 107 2.97 -5.86 6.36
CA TYR A 107 2.77 -7.31 6.42
C TYR A 107 2.80 -7.83 7.86
N VAL A 108 3.78 -7.44 8.66
CA VAL A 108 3.85 -7.83 10.08
C VAL A 108 2.68 -7.24 10.86
N ALA A 109 2.35 -5.96 10.64
CA ALA A 109 1.26 -5.28 11.33
C ALA A 109 -0.13 -5.87 11.02
N GLU A 110 -0.32 -6.49 9.85
CA GLU A 110 -1.55 -7.22 9.50
C GLU A 110 -1.71 -8.55 10.25
N GLY A 111 -0.62 -9.03 10.87
CA GLY A 111 -0.61 -10.23 11.69
C GLY A 111 -1.55 -10.14 12.90
N PRO A 112 -2.09 -11.28 13.39
CA PRO A 112 -3.13 -11.30 14.42
C PRO A 112 -2.72 -10.65 15.74
N VAL A 113 -1.41 -10.62 16.04
CA VAL A 113 -0.86 -10.01 17.26
C VAL A 113 -0.90 -8.48 17.19
N PHE A 114 -0.69 -7.89 16.01
CA PHE A 114 -0.43 -6.45 15.87
C PHE A 114 -1.58 -5.67 15.22
N LYS A 115 -2.50 -6.37 14.55
CA LYS A 115 -3.58 -5.78 13.75
C LYS A 115 -4.47 -4.80 14.53
N ALA A 116 -4.70 -5.03 15.82
CA ALA A 116 -5.48 -4.13 16.66
C ALA A 116 -4.88 -2.70 16.75
N ASN A 117 -3.56 -2.58 16.58
CA ASN A 117 -2.82 -1.31 16.63
C ASN A 117 -2.10 -1.02 15.30
N TYR A 118 -2.64 -1.50 14.17
CA TYR A 118 -2.02 -1.40 12.85
C TYR A 118 -1.44 -0.01 12.53
N ASN A 119 -2.25 1.04 12.65
CA ASN A 119 -1.82 2.42 12.36
C ASN A 119 -0.73 2.94 13.30
N PHE A 120 -0.67 2.45 14.54
CA PHE A 120 0.41 2.80 15.46
C PHE A 120 1.74 2.22 14.98
N TYR A 121 1.75 0.96 14.54
CA TYR A 121 2.96 0.32 14.02
C TYR A 121 3.41 0.90 12.68
N LEU A 122 2.49 1.31 11.80
CA LEU A 122 2.87 2.01 10.57
C LEU A 122 3.60 3.32 10.88
N LYS A 123 3.03 4.17 11.76
CA LYS A 123 3.67 5.43 12.17
C LYS A 123 5.03 5.21 12.82
N ARG A 124 5.17 4.15 13.61
CA ARG A 124 6.41 3.78 14.27
C ARG A 124 7.46 3.27 13.27
N GLY A 125 7.02 2.60 12.21
CA GLY A 125 7.84 2.22 11.07
C GLY A 125 8.32 3.44 10.28
N ASP A 126 7.44 4.38 9.94
CA ASP A 126 7.83 5.63 9.27
C ASP A 126 8.87 6.40 10.11
N TYR A 127 8.62 6.53 11.42
CA TYR A 127 9.54 7.21 12.33
C TYR A 127 10.93 6.55 12.39
N LEU A 128 11.01 5.22 12.39
CA LEU A 128 12.30 4.52 12.32
C LEU A 128 13.03 4.86 11.02
N TYR A 129 12.31 4.87 9.89
CA TYR A 129 12.93 5.13 8.58
C TYR A 129 13.49 6.55 8.53
N ASP A 130 12.75 7.53 9.04
CA ASP A 130 13.19 8.93 9.14
C ASP A 130 14.44 9.07 10.01
N ILE A 131 14.49 8.42 11.18
CA ILE A 131 15.71 8.38 12.01
C ILE A 131 16.91 7.85 11.21
N CYS A 132 16.71 6.77 10.46
CA CYS A 132 17.79 6.18 9.69
C CYS A 132 18.23 7.05 8.51
N LEU A 133 17.36 7.87 7.93
CA LEU A 133 17.75 8.87 6.92
C LEU A 133 18.58 9.99 7.55
N ASP A 134 18.20 10.46 8.73
CA ASP A 134 18.92 11.54 9.44
C ASP A 134 20.37 11.16 9.76
N VAL A 135 20.66 9.87 9.99
CA VAL A 135 22.04 9.36 10.18
C VAL A 135 22.95 9.68 8.99
N PHE A 136 22.41 9.79 7.76
CA PHE A 136 23.19 10.07 6.54
C PHE A 136 23.24 11.55 6.17
N VAL A 137 22.38 12.38 6.75
CA VAL A 137 22.27 13.82 6.42
C VAL A 137 22.95 14.71 7.49
N GLY A 138 23.44 14.10 8.58
CA GLY A 138 24.13 14.76 9.69
C GLY A 138 25.63 14.96 9.53
#